data_AF-A0A358U0S3-F1
#
_entry.id   AF-A0A358U0S3-F1
#
_cell.length_a   1.000
_cell.length_b   1.000
_cell.length_c   1.000
_cell.angle_alpha   90.00
_cell.angle_beta   90.00
_cell.angle_gamma   90.00
#
_symmetry.space_group_name_H-M   'P 1'
#
loop_
_entity.id
_entity.type
_entity.pdbx_description
1 polymer ?
#
loop_
_entity_poly.entity_id
_entity_poly.type
_entity_poly.pdbx_seq_one_letter_code
_entity_poly.pdbx_strand_id
1 'polypeptide(L)'
;MKEKNLITRLLLYSILPLIGLVINYYISNHSLTDNLLIYALKFNIINITGVGALIILLVLVLAVSDTSKWIKKYYSEKQNLTVTPLNEKINELKENIKHKEDLLLAKAGSLMDKYNDLQQYQEKETLLKHLKRFTLNKPVIHSAQLYRYSKKIFNDETLVKVNYINGYAIEGIDINALIQTYYHIPKGIYFDMNNILELKRKLDILTESEKDFESIQVSNEIEHQVQEDILNTIEEFIKTYRPLIESKEPSSLTESDSYIIALYELCVEIYLSLTDDSDYDTWELNFFTPEIDHQLKNMKRTGILSGILKINEYIFRNEGLSSKKGRIYITRCFQLNNQNYIILLSILPNIIDFPNWRKLLSTQTKELIQGLQDDLSLIYNEVEHERMM
;
A
#
# COMPACT_ATOMS: atom_id res chain seq x y z
N MET A 1 -107.66 12.63 -4.40
CA MET A 1 -106.43 13.21 -3.79
C MET A 1 -105.31 12.21 -3.47
N LYS A 2 -105.40 10.91 -3.83
CA LYS A 2 -104.35 9.90 -3.52
C LYS A 2 -103.35 9.61 -4.64
N GLU A 3 -103.63 9.96 -5.90
CA GLU A 3 -102.71 9.65 -7.02
C GLU A 3 -101.55 10.64 -7.22
N LYS A 4 -101.73 11.92 -6.84
CA LYS A 4 -100.64 12.93 -6.96
C LYS A 4 -99.44 12.66 -6.02
N ASN A 5 -99.58 11.77 -5.04
CA ASN A 5 -98.50 11.44 -4.10
C ASN A 5 -97.61 10.27 -4.56
N LEU A 6 -98.07 9.44 -5.51
CA LEU A 6 -97.32 8.29 -5.99
C LEU A 6 -96.27 8.69 -7.03
N ILE A 7 -96.64 9.58 -7.95
CA ILE A 7 -95.74 10.11 -8.99
C ILE A 7 -94.59 10.91 -8.37
N THR A 8 -94.87 11.74 -7.37
CA THR A 8 -93.85 12.53 -6.66
C THR A 8 -92.86 11.64 -5.90
N ARG A 9 -93.33 10.54 -5.31
CA ARG A 9 -92.45 9.57 -4.63
C ARG A 9 -91.59 8.80 -5.63
N LEU A 10 -92.15 8.35 -6.75
CA LEU A 10 -91.40 7.67 -7.81
C LEU A 10 -90.34 8.57 -8.46
N LEU A 11 -90.63 9.87 -8.64
CA LEU A 11 -89.65 10.85 -9.10
C LEU A 11 -88.56 11.12 -8.05
N LEU A 12 -88.90 11.19 -6.76
CA LEU A 12 -87.89 11.35 -5.71
C LEU A 12 -86.93 10.14 -5.65
N TYR A 13 -87.46 8.92 -5.71
CA TYR A 13 -86.65 7.70 -5.62
C TYR A 13 -85.75 7.47 -6.84
N SER A 14 -86.12 8.01 -8.01
CA SER A 14 -85.30 7.91 -9.23
C SER A 14 -84.22 8.99 -9.30
N ILE A 15 -84.43 10.16 -8.67
CA ILE A 15 -83.48 11.28 -8.71
C ILE A 15 -82.43 11.20 -7.58
N LEU A 16 -82.78 10.65 -6.41
CA LEU A 16 -81.84 10.55 -5.27
C LEU A 16 -80.52 9.81 -5.59
N PRO A 17 -80.52 8.67 -6.31
CA PRO A 17 -79.29 7.97 -6.68
C PRO A 17 -78.41 8.77 -7.63
N LEU A 18 -79.01 9.56 -8.52
CA LEU A 18 -78.32 10.45 -9.45
C LEU A 18 -77.66 11.62 -8.71
N ILE A 19 -78.35 12.21 -7.73
CA ILE A 19 -77.77 13.24 -6.85
C ILE A 19 -76.61 12.67 -6.04
N GLY A 20 -76.75 11.45 -5.52
CA GLY A 20 -75.68 10.73 -4.82
C GLY A 20 -74.44 10.50 -5.71
N LEU A 21 -74.64 10.11 -6.97
CA LEU A 21 -73.56 9.92 -7.94
C LEU A 21 -72.86 11.23 -8.33
N VAL A 22 -73.60 12.32 -8.51
CA VAL A 22 -73.03 13.64 -8.82
C VAL A 22 -72.22 14.16 -7.64
N ILE A 23 -72.73 14.05 -6.41
CA ILE A 23 -72.01 14.44 -5.20
C ILE A 23 -70.74 13.58 -5.04
N ASN A 24 -70.84 12.27 -5.25
CA ASN A 24 -69.69 11.38 -5.09
C ASN A 24 -68.62 11.62 -6.18
N TYR A 25 -69.01 11.86 -7.43
CA TYR A 25 -68.10 12.26 -8.52
C TYR A 25 -67.39 13.58 -8.20
N TYR A 26 -68.12 14.56 -7.66
CA TYR A 26 -67.56 15.86 -7.28
C TYR A 26 -66.58 15.75 -6.10
N ILE A 27 -66.90 14.91 -5.11
CA ILE A 27 -66.03 14.63 -3.95
C ILE A 27 -64.76 13.88 -4.39
N SER A 28 -64.88 12.95 -5.34
CA SER A 28 -63.75 12.13 -5.82
C SER A 28 -62.71 12.94 -6.60
N ASN A 29 -63.15 13.99 -7.30
CA ASN A 29 -62.31 14.73 -8.23
C ASN A 29 -61.80 16.08 -7.69
N HIS A 30 -62.31 16.57 -6.55
CA HIS A 30 -61.87 17.84 -5.97
C HIS A 30 -61.43 17.63 -4.51
N SER A 31 -60.16 17.96 -4.22
CA SER A 31 -59.60 17.90 -2.87
C SER A 31 -60.42 18.79 -1.93
N LEU A 32 -61.21 18.13 -1.09
CA LEU A 32 -62.20 18.76 -0.24
C LEU A 32 -61.57 19.06 1.12
N THR A 33 -61.18 20.32 1.33
CA THR A 33 -61.01 20.79 2.72
C THR A 33 -62.08 21.78 3.16
N ASP A 34 -62.55 22.78 2.38
CA ASP A 34 -63.28 23.87 3.08
C ASP A 34 -64.61 24.38 2.48
N ASN A 35 -65.08 23.92 1.32
CA ASN A 35 -66.19 24.63 0.62
C ASN A 35 -67.58 23.96 0.59
N LEU A 36 -67.75 22.72 1.07
CA LEU A 36 -69.07 22.06 1.01
C LEU A 36 -70.07 22.58 2.05
N LEU A 37 -69.58 23.02 3.22
CA LEU A 37 -70.41 23.63 4.27
C LEU A 37 -70.99 24.98 3.81
N ILE A 38 -70.21 25.74 3.03
CA ILE A 38 -70.59 27.07 2.51
C ILE A 38 -71.65 26.97 1.41
N TYR A 39 -71.60 25.92 0.57
CA TYR A 39 -72.60 25.72 -0.48
C TYR A 39 -73.93 25.17 0.04
N ALA A 40 -73.92 24.34 1.08
CA ALA A 40 -75.14 23.89 1.76
C ALA A 40 -75.90 25.05 2.45
N LEU A 41 -75.18 26.06 2.93
CA LEU A 41 -75.78 27.27 3.51
C LEU A 41 -76.34 28.26 2.47
N LYS A 42 -75.89 28.19 1.20
CA LYS A 42 -76.35 29.09 0.12
C LYS A 42 -77.56 28.55 -0.66
N PHE A 43 -77.87 27.26 -0.57
CA PHE A 43 -79.09 26.70 -1.17
C PHE A 43 -80.27 26.90 -0.22
N ASN A 44 -81.10 27.91 -0.53
CA ASN A 44 -82.30 28.34 0.20
C ASN A 44 -83.14 27.17 0.77
N ILE A 45 -83.02 26.94 2.08
CA ILE A 45 -84.08 26.36 2.91
C ILE A 45 -84.90 27.54 3.42
N ILE A 46 -85.76 28.08 2.54
CA ILE A 46 -86.82 29.01 2.93
C ILE A 46 -88.13 28.22 2.90
N ASN A 47 -88.82 28.20 4.05
CA ASN A 47 -90.14 27.61 4.33
C ASN A 47 -90.24 26.13 4.74
N ILE A 48 -89.32 25.66 5.58
CA ILE A 48 -89.63 24.57 6.53
C ILE A 48 -89.41 25.10 7.95
N THR A 49 -90.43 25.76 8.49
CA THR A 49 -90.43 26.25 9.89
C THR A 49 -90.55 25.07 10.86
N GLY A 50 -89.63 25.04 11.84
CA GLY A 50 -89.83 24.40 13.15
C GLY A 50 -89.78 22.88 13.15
N VAL A 51 -88.73 22.31 13.76
CA VAL A 51 -88.53 20.86 14.00
C VAL A 51 -88.24 20.03 12.74
N GLY A 52 -88.99 20.18 11.65
CA GLY A 52 -88.80 19.40 10.43
C GLY A 52 -87.43 19.60 9.75
N ALA A 53 -86.96 20.85 9.65
CA ALA A 53 -85.65 21.15 9.09
C ALA A 53 -84.49 20.66 9.96
N LEU A 54 -84.64 20.73 11.30
CA LEU A 54 -83.66 20.20 12.25
C LEU A 54 -83.58 18.66 12.16
N ILE A 55 -84.71 17.98 11.99
CA ILE A 55 -84.74 16.52 11.77
C ILE A 55 -84.06 16.17 10.45
N ILE A 56 -84.33 16.89 9.36
CA ILE A 56 -83.68 16.64 8.07
C ILE A 56 -82.16 16.88 8.15
N LEU A 57 -81.73 17.95 8.82
CA LEU A 57 -80.31 18.23 9.04
C LEU A 57 -79.65 17.14 9.89
N LEU A 58 -80.30 16.69 10.98
CA LEU A 58 -79.82 15.61 11.83
C LEU A 58 -79.69 14.30 11.04
N VAL A 59 -80.69 13.96 10.22
CA VAL A 59 -80.67 12.77 9.35
C VAL A 59 -79.54 12.87 8.32
N LEU A 60 -79.30 14.05 7.75
CA LEU A 60 -78.17 14.27 6.83
C LEU A 60 -76.82 14.15 7.55
N VAL A 61 -76.68 14.72 8.75
CA VAL A 61 -75.45 14.61 9.55
C VAL A 61 -75.19 13.15 9.97
N LEU A 62 -76.23 12.41 10.35
CA LEU A 62 -76.12 10.97 10.67
C LEU A 62 -75.77 10.15 9.42
N ALA A 63 -76.39 10.44 8.27
CA ALA A 63 -76.05 9.79 7.01
C ALA A 63 -74.62 10.09 6.54
N VAL A 64 -74.14 11.32 6.72
CA VAL A 64 -72.75 11.72 6.43
C VAL A 64 -71.76 11.06 7.42
N SER A 65 -72.14 10.94 8.69
CA SER A 65 -71.35 10.24 9.71
C SER A 65 -71.18 8.76 9.38
N ASP A 66 -72.27 8.06 9.06
CA ASP A 66 -72.23 6.64 8.72
C ASP A 66 -71.53 6.36 7.39
N THR A 67 -71.73 7.22 6.38
CA THR A 67 -70.96 7.12 5.13
C THR A 67 -69.47 7.40 5.36
N SER A 68 -69.09 8.35 6.22
CA SER A 68 -67.68 8.61 6.56
C SER A 68 -67.02 7.41 7.26
N LYS A 69 -67.74 6.72 8.16
CA LYS A 69 -67.27 5.50 8.83
C LYS A 69 -67.11 4.36 7.84
N TRP A 70 -68.09 4.18 6.95
CA TRP A 70 -68.03 3.17 5.90
C TRP A 70 -66.88 3.42 4.92
N ILE A 71 -66.67 4.67 4.50
CA ILE A 71 -65.56 5.08 3.63
C ILE A 71 -64.22 4.79 4.31
N LYS A 72 -64.04 5.20 5.58
CA LYS A 72 -62.81 4.90 6.34
C LYS A 72 -62.55 3.40 6.46
N LYS A 73 -63.59 2.61 6.72
CA LYS A 73 -63.50 1.14 6.80
C LYS A 73 -63.16 0.53 5.44
N TYR A 74 -63.80 0.97 4.37
CA TYR A 74 -63.53 0.49 3.01
C TYR A 74 -62.09 0.80 2.58
N TYR A 75 -61.60 2.03 2.83
CA TYR A 75 -60.21 2.38 2.53
C TYR A 75 -59.21 1.65 3.42
N SER A 76 -59.49 1.46 4.71
CA SER A 76 -58.59 0.68 5.59
C SER A 76 -58.55 -0.80 5.20
N GLU A 77 -59.69 -1.40 4.86
CA GLU A 77 -59.75 -2.77 4.34
C GLU A 77 -59.01 -2.89 3.01
N LYS A 78 -59.21 -1.96 2.07
CA LYS A 78 -58.51 -1.96 0.79
C LYS A 78 -57.01 -1.74 0.95
N GLN A 79 -56.59 -0.84 1.85
CA GLN A 79 -55.19 -0.60 2.18
C GLN A 79 -54.55 -1.86 2.79
N ASN A 80 -55.25 -2.55 3.69
CA ASN A 80 -54.77 -3.81 4.28
C ASN A 80 -54.73 -4.97 3.27
N LEU A 81 -55.69 -5.04 2.35
CA LEU A 81 -55.78 -6.12 1.35
C LEU A 81 -54.78 -5.97 0.21
N THR A 82 -54.38 -4.74 -0.14
CA THR A 82 -53.56 -4.49 -1.34
C THR A 82 -52.22 -3.82 -1.05
N VAL A 83 -52.16 -2.84 -0.16
CA VAL A 83 -50.93 -2.06 0.07
C VAL A 83 -49.96 -2.80 1.00
N THR A 84 -50.46 -3.45 2.06
CA THR A 84 -49.62 -4.17 3.02
C THR A 84 -48.83 -5.32 2.36
N PRO A 85 -49.46 -6.24 1.59
CA PRO A 85 -48.72 -7.34 0.94
C PRO A 85 -47.71 -6.85 -0.10
N LEU A 86 -48.01 -5.75 -0.78
CA LEU A 86 -47.09 -5.11 -1.73
C LEU A 86 -45.88 -4.50 -1.02
N ASN A 87 -46.07 -3.84 0.12
CA ASN A 87 -44.98 -3.29 0.92
C ASN A 87 -44.10 -4.40 1.51
N GLU A 88 -44.70 -5.49 1.99
CA GLU A 88 -43.96 -6.67 2.44
C GLU A 88 -43.10 -7.25 1.31
N LYS A 89 -43.68 -7.42 0.12
CA LYS A 89 -42.94 -7.88 -1.07
C LYS A 89 -41.83 -6.91 -1.51
N ILE A 90 -42.06 -5.59 -1.41
CA ILE A 90 -41.03 -4.59 -1.70
C ILE A 90 -39.87 -4.70 -0.70
N ASN A 91 -40.17 -4.88 0.59
CA ASN A 91 -39.15 -5.03 1.62
C ASN A 91 -38.37 -6.34 1.43
N GLU A 92 -39.04 -7.45 1.15
CA GLU A 92 -38.41 -8.73 0.83
C GLU A 92 -37.48 -8.61 -0.39
N LEU A 93 -37.93 -7.92 -1.46
CA LEU A 93 -37.10 -7.67 -2.64
C LEU A 93 -35.90 -6.78 -2.32
N LYS A 94 -36.06 -5.75 -1.48
CA LYS A 94 -34.95 -4.89 -1.05
C LYS A 94 -33.92 -5.67 -0.23
N GLU A 95 -34.37 -6.51 0.70
CA GLU A 95 -33.49 -7.39 1.47
C GLU A 95 -32.76 -8.38 0.57
N ASN A 96 -33.45 -8.97 -0.41
CA ASN A 96 -32.84 -9.86 -1.40
C ASN A 96 -31.82 -9.15 -2.31
N ILE A 97 -32.09 -7.91 -2.74
CA ILE A 97 -31.16 -7.10 -3.52
C ILE A 97 -29.92 -6.81 -2.68
N LYS A 98 -30.09 -6.31 -1.46
CA LYS A 98 -28.99 -6.02 -0.54
C LYS A 98 -28.14 -7.26 -0.27
N HIS A 99 -28.77 -8.41 0.00
CA HIS A 99 -28.06 -9.66 0.21
C HIS A 99 -27.24 -10.09 -1.02
N LYS A 100 -27.78 -9.90 -2.23
CA LYS A 100 -27.05 -10.18 -3.48
C LYS A 100 -25.90 -9.20 -3.71
N GLU A 101 -26.07 -7.92 -3.38
CA GLU A 101 -25.01 -6.91 -3.44
C GLU A 101 -23.86 -7.28 -2.49
N ASP A 102 -24.18 -7.64 -1.25
CA ASP A 102 -23.19 -8.10 -0.26
C ASP A 102 -22.44 -9.35 -0.75
N LEU A 103 -23.15 -10.31 -1.35
CA LEU A 103 -22.54 -11.51 -1.94
C LEU A 103 -21.63 -11.17 -3.13
N LEU A 104 -22.03 -10.23 -3.99
CA LEU A 104 -21.23 -9.79 -5.13
C LEU A 104 -19.96 -9.08 -4.67
N LEU A 105 -20.07 -8.19 -3.67
CA LEU A 105 -18.91 -7.52 -3.08
C LEU A 105 -17.93 -8.52 -2.45
N ALA A 106 -18.45 -9.50 -1.70
CA ALA A 106 -17.61 -10.55 -1.13
C ALA A 106 -16.91 -11.40 -2.20
N LYS A 107 -17.62 -11.76 -3.28
CA LYS A 107 -17.04 -12.50 -4.41
C LYS A 107 -16.00 -11.67 -5.18
N ALA A 108 -16.27 -10.38 -5.40
CA ALA A 108 -15.34 -9.46 -6.04
C ALA A 108 -14.06 -9.30 -5.22
N GLY A 109 -14.19 -9.14 -3.89
CA GLY A 109 -13.05 -9.12 -2.97
C GLY A 109 -12.21 -10.39 -3.07
N SER A 110 -12.84 -11.57 -2.98
CA SER A 110 -12.12 -12.85 -3.12
C SER A 110 -11.45 -13.03 -4.49
N LEU A 111 -12.05 -12.53 -5.57
CA LEU A 111 -11.45 -12.57 -6.90
C LEU A 111 -10.21 -11.65 -6.97
N MET A 112 -10.29 -10.45 -6.41
CA MET A 112 -9.16 -9.52 -6.33
C MET A 112 -8.01 -10.10 -5.51
N ASP A 113 -8.29 -10.77 -4.39
CA ASP A 113 -7.27 -11.45 -3.60
C ASP A 113 -6.55 -12.53 -4.42
N LYS A 114 -7.30 -13.37 -5.14
CA LYS A 114 -6.73 -14.40 -6.03
C LYS A 114 -5.91 -13.81 -7.17
N TYR A 115 -6.35 -12.68 -7.74
CA TYR A 115 -5.61 -11.98 -8.78
C TYR A 115 -4.29 -11.44 -8.23
N ASN A 116 -4.31 -10.82 -7.04
CA ASN A 116 -3.10 -10.34 -6.38
C ASN A 116 -2.12 -11.48 -6.07
N ASP A 117 -2.62 -12.63 -5.62
CA ASP A 117 -1.80 -13.82 -5.39
C ASP A 117 -1.16 -14.31 -6.69
N LEU A 118 -1.95 -14.42 -7.77
CA LEU A 118 -1.45 -14.85 -9.08
C LEU A 118 -0.37 -13.89 -9.61
N GLN A 119 -0.59 -12.58 -9.48
CA GLN A 119 0.38 -11.55 -9.86
C GLN A 119 1.69 -11.74 -9.09
N GLN A 120 1.62 -11.97 -7.77
CA GLN A 120 2.81 -12.24 -6.96
C GLN A 120 3.54 -13.53 -7.38
N TYR A 121 2.81 -14.57 -7.79
CA TYR A 121 3.42 -15.79 -8.33
C TYR A 121 4.13 -15.54 -9.65
N GLN A 122 3.50 -14.81 -10.58
CA GLN A 122 4.10 -14.45 -11.87
C GLN A 122 5.35 -13.59 -11.67
N GLU A 123 5.30 -12.61 -10.78
CA GLU A 123 6.46 -11.78 -10.42
C GLU A 123 7.62 -12.64 -9.92
N LYS A 124 7.36 -13.54 -8.96
CA LYS A 124 8.38 -14.46 -8.42
C LYS A 124 8.94 -15.39 -9.50
N GLU A 125 8.09 -15.91 -10.38
CA GLU A 125 8.53 -16.81 -11.45
C GLU A 125 9.44 -16.08 -12.46
N THR A 126 9.05 -14.88 -12.88
CA THR A 126 9.86 -14.04 -13.79
C THR A 126 11.20 -13.68 -13.16
N LEU A 127 11.20 -13.25 -11.90
CA LEU A 127 12.43 -12.99 -11.13
C LEU A 127 13.35 -14.21 -11.08
N LEU A 128 12.81 -15.39 -10.79
CA LEU A 128 13.59 -16.63 -10.73
C LEU A 128 14.20 -16.98 -12.09
N LYS A 129 13.39 -16.89 -13.16
CA LYS A 129 13.85 -17.15 -14.53
C LYS A 129 15.00 -16.23 -14.92
N HIS A 130 14.89 -14.94 -14.60
CA HIS A 130 15.95 -13.97 -14.91
C HIS A 130 17.22 -14.21 -14.12
N LEU A 131 17.12 -14.39 -12.78
CA LEU A 131 18.27 -14.70 -11.92
C LEU A 131 18.97 -15.99 -12.36
N LYS A 132 18.20 -17.02 -12.74
CA LYS A 132 18.71 -18.28 -13.27
C LYS A 132 19.45 -18.08 -14.60
N ARG A 133 18.81 -17.44 -15.57
CA ARG A 133 19.41 -17.14 -16.88
C ARG A 133 20.70 -16.35 -16.72
N PHE A 134 20.70 -15.31 -15.89
CA PHE A 134 21.88 -14.50 -15.62
C PHE A 134 23.02 -15.33 -15.03
N THR A 135 22.75 -16.07 -13.95
CA THR A 135 23.78 -16.85 -13.25
C THR A 135 24.39 -17.92 -14.17
N LEU A 136 23.57 -18.62 -14.96
CA LEU A 136 24.05 -19.64 -15.91
C LEU A 136 24.87 -19.05 -17.07
N ASN A 137 24.61 -17.80 -17.47
CA ASN A 137 25.30 -17.13 -18.57
C ASN A 137 26.55 -16.34 -18.13
N LYS A 138 26.79 -16.20 -16.83
CA LYS A 138 27.94 -15.47 -16.27
C LYS A 138 28.84 -16.42 -15.49
N PRO A 139 29.90 -17.00 -16.09
CA PRO A 139 30.71 -18.06 -15.48
C PRO A 139 31.32 -17.71 -14.12
N VAL A 140 31.53 -16.42 -13.85
CA VAL A 140 32.12 -15.92 -12.61
C VAL A 140 31.12 -15.80 -11.46
N ILE A 141 29.82 -15.86 -11.75
CA ILE A 141 28.73 -15.72 -10.78
C ILE A 141 28.21 -17.10 -10.41
N HIS A 142 28.41 -17.51 -9.16
CA HIS A 142 27.92 -18.78 -8.65
C HIS A 142 26.46 -18.74 -8.22
N SER A 143 26.01 -17.59 -7.73
CA SER A 143 24.62 -17.40 -7.30
C SER A 143 24.22 -15.94 -7.33
N ALA A 144 22.95 -15.69 -7.58
CA ALA A 144 22.32 -14.39 -7.45
C ALA A 144 21.14 -14.47 -6.49
N GLN A 145 21.08 -13.56 -5.51
CA GLN A 145 19.99 -13.47 -4.55
C GLN A 145 19.43 -12.05 -4.56
N LEU A 146 18.11 -11.94 -4.47
CA LEU A 146 17.37 -10.69 -4.45
C LEU A 146 16.67 -10.53 -3.11
N TYR A 147 16.88 -9.37 -2.50
CA TYR A 147 16.27 -8.98 -1.25
C TYR A 147 15.52 -7.66 -1.43
N ARG A 148 14.42 -7.50 -0.68
CA ARG A 148 13.73 -6.23 -0.50
C ARG A 148 14.07 -5.67 0.87
N TYR A 149 14.37 -4.39 0.94
CA TYR A 149 14.67 -3.74 2.22
C TYR A 149 13.85 -2.47 2.46
N SER A 150 13.70 -2.14 3.73
CA SER A 150 13.08 -0.90 4.18
C SER A 150 13.88 -0.34 5.34
N LYS A 151 13.95 0.99 5.42
CA LYS A 151 14.65 1.71 6.46
C LYS A 151 13.66 2.61 7.18
N LYS A 152 13.65 2.55 8.52
CA LYS A 152 12.81 3.39 9.38
C LYS A 152 13.68 3.98 10.49
N ILE A 153 13.58 5.29 10.69
CA ILE A 153 14.31 5.98 11.76
C ILE A 153 13.35 6.15 12.93
N PHE A 154 13.78 5.71 14.11
CA PHE A 154 13.10 5.89 15.38
C PHE A 154 13.86 6.88 16.26
N ASN A 155 13.38 7.11 17.48
CA ASN A 155 14.00 8.09 18.39
C ASN A 155 15.44 7.72 18.76
N ASP A 156 15.72 6.43 18.98
CA ASP A 156 17.00 5.94 19.52
C ASP A 156 17.78 5.03 18.54
N GLU A 157 17.12 4.56 17.48
CA GLU A 157 17.71 3.63 16.52
C GLU A 157 17.22 3.85 15.08
N THR A 158 17.98 3.33 14.12
CA THR A 158 17.55 3.14 12.74
C THR A 158 17.37 1.64 12.47
N LEU A 159 16.14 1.27 12.13
CA LEU A 159 15.78 -0.09 11.78
C LEU A 159 15.91 -0.31 10.27
N VAL A 160 16.79 -1.23 9.88
CA VAL A 160 16.85 -1.74 8.51
C VAL A 160 16.28 -3.16 8.50
N LYS A 161 15.13 -3.32 7.86
CA LYS A 161 14.50 -4.63 7.63
C LYS A 161 14.88 -5.13 6.24
N VAL A 162 15.37 -6.36 6.16
CA VAL A 162 15.69 -7.04 4.90
C VAL A 162 14.89 -8.33 4.80
N ASN A 163 14.26 -8.57 3.65
CA ASN A 163 13.48 -9.76 3.36
C ASN A 163 13.99 -10.41 2.09
N TYR A 164 14.24 -11.70 2.13
CA TYR A 164 14.52 -12.48 0.94
C TYR A 164 13.29 -12.51 0.03
N ILE A 165 13.52 -12.27 -1.27
CA ILE A 165 12.48 -12.36 -2.29
C ILE A 165 12.70 -13.61 -3.12
N ASN A 166 13.89 -13.75 -3.71
CA ASN A 166 14.20 -14.86 -4.60
C ASN A 166 15.72 -15.05 -4.77
N GLY A 167 16.12 -16.14 -5.39
CA GLY A 167 17.52 -16.47 -5.60
C GLY A 167 17.73 -17.73 -6.41
N TYR A 168 18.86 -17.77 -7.09
CA TYR A 168 19.31 -18.93 -7.84
C TYR A 168 20.80 -19.17 -7.55
N ALA A 169 21.17 -20.44 -7.41
CA ALA A 169 22.55 -20.89 -7.33
C ALA A 169 22.76 -22.00 -8.35
N ILE A 170 23.94 -22.06 -8.95
CA ILE A 170 24.32 -23.19 -9.80
C ILE A 170 24.42 -24.47 -8.97
N GLU A 171 24.29 -25.62 -9.64
CA GLU A 171 24.39 -26.92 -9.00
C GLU A 171 25.74 -27.09 -8.28
N GLY A 172 25.71 -27.70 -7.10
CA GLY A 172 26.90 -27.88 -6.25
C GLY A 172 27.31 -26.64 -5.44
N ILE A 173 26.63 -25.50 -5.59
CA ILE A 173 26.89 -24.32 -4.76
C ILE A 173 25.81 -24.14 -3.70
N ASP A 174 26.20 -24.34 -2.44
CA ASP A 174 25.31 -24.05 -1.31
C ASP A 174 25.21 -22.55 -1.04
N ILE A 175 24.00 -21.98 -1.07
CA ILE A 175 23.73 -20.62 -0.63
C ILE A 175 22.99 -20.60 0.71
N ASN A 176 23.35 -19.65 1.59
CA ASN A 176 22.60 -19.40 2.81
C ASN A 176 21.76 -18.13 2.60
N ALA A 177 20.51 -18.29 2.18
CA ALA A 177 19.59 -17.16 2.06
C ALA A 177 19.13 -16.69 3.45
N LEU A 178 19.18 -15.37 3.69
CA LEU A 178 18.65 -14.77 4.91
C LEU A 178 17.16 -14.47 4.71
N ILE A 179 16.28 -15.39 5.10
CA ILE A 179 14.82 -15.26 4.88
C ILE A 179 14.32 -13.88 5.31
N GLN A 180 14.67 -13.47 6.53
CA GLN A 180 14.39 -12.14 7.06
C GLN A 180 15.46 -11.78 8.09
N THR A 181 15.90 -10.53 8.10
CA THR A 181 16.76 -9.98 9.16
C THR A 181 16.40 -8.54 9.46
N TYR A 182 16.64 -8.15 10.71
CA TYR A 182 16.55 -6.78 11.18
C TYR A 182 17.93 -6.34 11.64
N TYR A 183 18.28 -5.09 11.33
CA TYR A 183 19.45 -4.41 11.83
C TYR A 183 18.98 -3.21 12.65
N HIS A 184 19.32 -3.21 13.94
CA HIS A 184 18.95 -2.19 14.92
C HIS A 184 20.16 -1.30 15.18
N ILE A 185 20.37 -0.32 14.31
CA ILE A 185 21.59 0.51 14.34
C ILE A 185 21.34 1.66 15.31
N PRO A 186 22.18 1.84 16.36
CA PRO A 186 22.02 2.99 17.25
C PRO A 186 22.07 4.30 16.48
N LYS A 187 21.17 5.22 16.82
CA LYS A 187 20.94 6.43 16.04
C LYS A 187 22.20 7.29 15.87
N GLY A 188 22.98 7.50 16.93
CA GLY A 188 24.21 8.32 16.87
C GLY A 188 25.16 7.81 15.79
N ILE A 189 25.53 6.52 15.87
CA ILE A 189 26.46 5.89 14.92
C ILE A 189 25.90 5.97 13.48
N TYR A 190 24.60 5.72 13.33
CA TYR A 190 23.94 5.80 12.03
C TYR A 190 24.02 7.22 11.42
N PHE A 191 23.76 8.26 12.21
CA PHE A 191 23.82 9.65 11.73
C PHE A 191 25.25 10.07 11.37
N ASP A 192 26.23 9.72 12.19
CA ASP A 192 27.63 10.07 11.92
C ASP A 192 28.12 9.40 10.63
N MET A 193 27.79 8.12 10.42
CA MET A 193 28.07 7.44 9.15
C MET A 193 27.34 8.11 7.98
N ASN A 194 26.06 8.45 8.17
CA ASN A 194 25.28 9.07 7.10
C ASN A 194 25.88 10.42 6.69
N ASN A 195 26.44 11.18 7.62
CA ASN A 195 27.14 12.43 7.31
C ASN A 195 28.37 12.18 6.43
N ILE A 196 29.18 11.17 6.75
CA ILE A 196 30.33 10.77 5.92
C ILE A 196 29.88 10.38 4.51
N LEU A 197 28.83 9.56 4.39
CA LEU A 197 28.29 9.11 3.10
C LEU A 197 27.72 10.26 2.27
N GLU A 198 27.04 11.23 2.90
CA GLU A 198 26.53 12.41 2.22
C GLU A 198 27.65 13.32 1.71
N LEU A 199 28.71 13.51 2.49
CA LEU A 199 29.90 14.24 2.03
C LEU A 199 30.58 13.51 0.87
N LYS A 200 30.76 12.19 0.97
CA LYS A 200 31.33 11.38 -0.12
C LYS A 200 30.49 11.46 -1.40
N ARG A 201 29.17 11.42 -1.28
CA ARG A 201 28.24 11.61 -2.41
C ARG A 201 28.40 12.99 -3.06
N LYS A 202 28.58 14.05 -2.27
CA LYS A 202 28.85 15.39 -2.81
C LYS A 202 30.16 15.43 -3.58
N LEU A 203 31.21 14.82 -3.03
CA LEU A 203 32.51 14.72 -3.70
C LEU A 203 32.38 13.97 -5.04
N ASP A 204 31.73 12.81 -5.06
CA ASP A 204 31.52 12.04 -6.29
C ASP A 204 30.81 12.85 -7.39
N ILE A 205 29.82 13.67 -7.03
CA ILE A 205 29.09 14.54 -7.97
C ILE A 205 30.01 15.64 -8.53
N LEU A 206 30.85 16.24 -7.70
CA LEU A 206 31.80 17.28 -8.13
C LEU A 206 32.77 16.71 -9.17
N THR A 207 33.35 15.55 -8.88
CA THR A 207 34.35 14.91 -9.75
C THR A 207 33.76 14.40 -11.07
N GLU A 208 32.47 14.00 -11.10
CA GLU A 208 31.81 13.62 -12.35
C GLU A 208 31.44 14.83 -13.25
N SER A 209 31.35 16.04 -12.69
CA SER A 209 30.86 17.24 -13.37
C SER A 209 31.92 18.00 -14.19
N GLU A 210 33.21 17.63 -14.06
CA GLU A 210 34.33 18.33 -14.69
C GLU A 210 34.48 18.05 -16.21
N LYS A 211 33.56 18.59 -17.01
CA LYS A 211 33.66 18.60 -18.49
C LYS A 211 33.86 19.98 -19.12
N ASP A 212 33.82 21.08 -18.35
CA ASP A 212 33.93 22.45 -18.86
C ASP A 212 35.14 23.23 -18.31
N PHE A 213 36.02 23.66 -19.23
CA PHE A 213 37.41 24.13 -18.99
C PHE A 213 37.57 25.39 -18.12
N GLU A 214 36.58 26.26 -17.99
CA GLU A 214 36.71 27.53 -17.25
C GLU A 214 36.27 27.43 -15.77
N SER A 215 35.68 26.31 -15.35
CA SER A 215 35.23 26.08 -13.95
C SER A 215 36.24 25.34 -13.07
N ILE A 216 37.37 24.92 -13.65
CA ILE A 216 38.29 23.92 -13.06
C ILE A 216 38.97 24.39 -11.76
N GLN A 217 39.39 25.66 -11.66
CA GLN A 217 40.13 26.10 -10.46
C GLN A 217 39.25 26.22 -9.20
N VAL A 218 38.02 26.71 -9.34
CA VAL A 218 37.07 26.79 -8.21
C VAL A 218 36.56 25.40 -7.84
N SER A 219 36.41 24.50 -8.82
CA SER A 219 36.07 23.09 -8.60
C SER A 219 37.10 22.40 -7.69
N ASN A 220 38.39 22.52 -8.02
CA ASN A 220 39.48 21.88 -7.27
C ASN A 220 39.55 22.30 -5.79
N GLU A 221 39.34 23.59 -5.47
CA GLU A 221 39.37 24.07 -4.08
C GLU A 221 38.19 23.53 -3.26
N ILE A 222 37.00 23.48 -3.86
CA ILE A 222 35.80 22.93 -3.22
C ILE A 222 35.94 21.41 -3.03
N GLU A 223 36.45 20.69 -4.03
CA GLU A 223 36.72 19.26 -3.93
C GLU A 223 37.69 18.95 -2.79
N HIS A 224 38.82 19.67 -2.73
CA HIS A 224 39.80 19.51 -1.66
C HIS A 224 39.19 19.79 -0.28
N GLN A 225 38.38 20.84 -0.13
CA GLN A 225 37.69 21.14 1.13
C GLN A 225 36.72 20.02 1.53
N VAL A 226 35.90 19.52 0.60
CA VAL A 226 34.97 18.42 0.88
C VAL A 226 35.73 17.14 1.24
N GLN A 227 36.85 16.86 0.58
CA GLN A 227 37.71 15.74 0.92
C GLN A 227 38.28 15.87 2.34
N GLU A 228 38.78 17.03 2.72
CA GLU A 228 39.28 17.30 4.08
C GLU A 228 38.17 17.15 5.13
N ASP A 229 36.97 17.65 4.85
CA ASP A 229 35.80 17.48 5.72
C ASP A 229 35.45 16.00 5.92
N ILE A 230 35.52 15.18 4.86
CA ILE A 230 35.30 13.72 4.96
C ILE A 230 36.34 13.09 5.88
N LEU A 231 37.62 13.39 5.68
CA LEU A 231 38.72 12.81 6.45
C LEU A 231 38.60 13.18 7.94
N ASN A 232 38.32 14.44 8.25
CA ASN A 232 38.10 14.91 9.61
C ASN A 232 36.90 14.19 10.26
N THR A 233 35.79 14.05 9.53
CA THR A 233 34.59 13.36 10.02
C THR A 233 34.86 11.87 10.27
N ILE A 234 35.65 11.21 9.40
CA ILE A 234 36.09 9.81 9.61
C ILE A 234 36.97 9.71 10.86
N GLU A 235 37.91 10.63 11.06
CA GLU A 235 38.77 10.63 12.24
C GLU A 235 37.96 10.79 13.54
N GLU A 236 36.98 11.69 13.55
CA GLU A 236 36.05 11.86 14.67
C GLU A 236 35.20 10.61 14.92
N PHE A 237 34.71 9.96 13.85
CA PHE A 237 33.97 8.69 13.95
C PHE A 237 34.85 7.60 14.60
N ILE A 238 36.09 7.45 14.13
CA ILE A 238 37.04 6.47 14.66
C ILE A 238 37.35 6.77 16.13
N LYS A 239 37.66 8.02 16.49
CA LYS A 239 37.95 8.44 17.87
C LYS A 239 36.77 8.17 18.81
N THR A 240 35.54 8.34 18.32
CA THR A 240 34.33 8.15 19.12
C THR A 240 34.02 6.68 19.34
N TYR A 241 34.02 5.87 18.28
CA TYR A 241 33.44 4.53 18.33
C TYR A 241 34.45 3.39 18.53
N ARG A 242 35.71 3.55 18.09
CA ARG A 242 36.74 2.53 18.28
C ARG A 242 37.00 2.16 19.75
N PRO A 243 37.12 3.13 20.69
CA PRO A 243 37.35 2.81 22.10
C PRO A 243 36.19 2.03 22.74
N LEU A 244 34.96 2.19 22.24
CA LEU A 244 33.78 1.48 22.75
C LEU A 244 33.84 -0.03 22.46
N ILE A 245 34.58 -0.43 21.43
CA ILE A 245 34.81 -1.83 21.08
C ILE A 245 36.08 -2.35 21.76
N GLU A 246 37.19 -1.62 21.68
CA GLU A 246 38.49 -2.07 22.22
C GLU A 246 38.50 -2.21 23.74
N SER A 247 37.65 -1.46 24.45
CA SER A 247 37.52 -1.58 25.91
C SER A 247 36.68 -2.78 26.37
N LYS A 248 36.03 -3.49 25.46
CA LYS A 248 35.17 -4.64 25.78
C LYS A 248 35.98 -5.92 25.78
N GLU A 249 35.74 -6.74 26.80
CA GLU A 249 36.16 -8.14 26.77
C GLU A 249 35.44 -8.86 25.62
N PRO A 250 36.10 -9.76 24.86
CA PRO A 250 35.49 -10.45 23.73
C PRO A 250 34.13 -11.07 24.08
N SER A 251 34.05 -11.78 25.22
CA SER A 251 32.80 -12.42 25.69
C SER A 251 31.64 -11.46 25.99
N SER A 252 31.89 -10.16 26.09
CA SER A 252 30.88 -9.12 26.36
C SER A 252 30.36 -8.40 25.11
N LEU A 253 30.91 -8.73 23.94
CA LEU A 253 30.49 -8.17 22.67
C LEU A 253 29.05 -8.56 22.35
N THR A 254 28.34 -7.66 21.67
CA THR A 254 26.92 -7.80 21.33
C THR A 254 26.69 -7.69 19.83
N GLU A 255 25.49 -8.04 19.38
CA GLU A 255 25.10 -7.83 17.98
C GLU A 255 25.20 -6.34 17.57
N SER A 256 24.90 -5.41 18.48
CA SER A 256 25.04 -3.97 18.22
C SER A 256 26.47 -3.58 17.87
N ASP A 257 27.45 -4.22 18.51
CA ASP A 257 28.88 -3.98 18.29
C ASP A 257 29.31 -4.40 16.88
N SER A 258 28.65 -5.42 16.29
CA SER A 258 28.91 -5.83 14.91
C SER A 258 28.53 -4.75 13.90
N TYR A 259 27.58 -3.88 14.23
CA TYR A 259 27.21 -2.74 13.39
C TYR A 259 28.29 -1.66 13.41
N ILE A 260 28.92 -1.43 14.57
CA ILE A 260 30.03 -0.48 14.68
C ILE A 260 31.17 -0.93 13.76
N ILE A 261 31.52 -2.21 13.76
CA ILE A 261 32.56 -2.73 12.86
C ILE A 261 32.16 -2.58 11.40
N ALA A 262 30.94 -2.94 11.02
CA ALA A 262 30.50 -2.80 9.63
C ALA A 262 30.59 -1.35 9.12
N LEU A 263 30.24 -0.39 9.98
CA LEU A 263 30.32 1.04 9.67
C LEU A 263 31.78 1.54 9.68
N TYR A 264 32.61 1.01 10.57
CA TYR A 264 34.03 1.28 10.63
C TYR A 264 34.76 0.81 9.36
N GLU A 265 34.48 -0.41 8.90
CA GLU A 265 35.02 -0.95 7.63
C GLU A 265 34.66 -0.05 6.44
N LEU A 266 33.42 0.46 6.40
CA LEU A 266 33.00 1.43 5.38
C LEU A 266 33.75 2.76 5.49
N CYS A 267 34.00 3.26 6.71
CA CYS A 267 34.78 4.48 6.92
C CYS A 267 36.21 4.31 6.41
N VAL A 268 36.86 3.18 6.71
CA VAL A 268 38.20 2.89 6.22
C VAL A 268 38.21 2.76 4.69
N GLU A 269 37.21 2.11 4.10
CA GLU A 269 37.11 2.01 2.65
C GLU A 269 37.04 3.40 2.00
N ILE A 270 36.23 4.31 2.57
CA ILE A 270 36.14 5.69 2.10
C ILE A 270 37.47 6.41 2.29
N TYR A 271 38.11 6.26 3.45
CA TYR A 271 39.42 6.85 3.73
C TYR A 271 40.47 6.45 2.67
N LEU A 272 40.64 5.15 2.43
CA LEU A 272 41.60 4.64 1.45
C LEU A 272 41.30 5.10 0.02
N SER A 273 40.02 5.24 -0.32
CA SER A 273 39.61 5.76 -1.64
C SER A 273 39.99 7.23 -1.86
N LEU A 274 40.33 7.97 -0.79
CA LEU A 274 40.69 9.39 -0.83
C LEU A 274 42.20 9.62 -0.71
N THR A 275 42.98 8.67 -0.21
CA THR A 275 44.41 8.87 0.13
C THR A 275 45.39 8.25 -0.88
N ASP A 276 44.97 8.00 -2.13
CA ASP A 276 45.76 7.30 -3.17
C ASP A 276 46.25 5.87 -2.80
N ASP A 277 45.91 5.38 -1.60
CA ASP A 277 46.15 3.99 -1.15
C ASP A 277 45.04 3.02 -1.62
N SER A 278 44.45 3.29 -2.79
CA SER A 278 43.28 2.57 -3.31
C SER A 278 43.54 1.11 -3.70
N ASP A 279 44.80 0.68 -3.71
CA ASP A 279 45.20 -0.70 -4.02
C ASP A 279 45.00 -1.66 -2.84
N TYR A 280 44.69 -1.16 -1.63
CA TYR A 280 44.43 -2.00 -0.47
C TYR A 280 42.97 -2.45 -0.39
N ASP A 281 42.77 -3.77 -0.40
CA ASP A 281 41.47 -4.35 -0.07
C ASP A 281 41.22 -4.24 1.44
N THR A 282 40.12 -3.60 1.85
CA THR A 282 39.80 -3.37 3.26
C THR A 282 39.65 -4.64 4.10
N TRP A 283 39.31 -5.78 3.47
CA TRP A 283 39.24 -7.07 4.16
C TRP A 283 40.62 -7.61 4.58
N GLU A 284 41.72 -7.04 4.10
CA GLU A 284 43.08 -7.45 4.51
C GLU A 284 43.56 -6.70 5.76
N LEU A 285 42.81 -5.69 6.21
CA LEU A 285 43.17 -4.85 7.34
C LEU A 285 42.60 -5.43 8.64
N ASN A 286 43.48 -5.66 9.62
CA ASN A 286 43.07 -6.00 10.98
C ASN A 286 42.81 -4.71 11.76
N PHE A 287 41.54 -4.34 11.92
CA PHE A 287 41.14 -3.11 12.61
C PHE A 287 41.19 -3.23 14.14
N PHE A 288 40.91 -4.43 14.64
CA PHE A 288 40.89 -4.77 16.05
C PHE A 288 41.82 -5.97 16.31
N THR A 289 41.92 -6.39 17.56
CA THR A 289 42.61 -7.65 17.87
C THR A 289 41.95 -8.80 17.10
N PRO A 290 42.71 -9.80 16.60
CA PRO A 290 42.15 -10.90 15.82
C PRO A 290 40.99 -11.64 16.51
N GLU A 291 40.98 -11.66 17.84
CA GLU A 291 39.92 -12.28 18.63
C GLU A 291 38.61 -11.49 18.59
N ILE A 292 38.67 -10.16 18.77
CA ILE A 292 37.51 -9.27 18.69
C ILE A 292 36.93 -9.29 17.27
N ASP A 293 37.80 -9.15 16.27
CA ASP A 293 37.42 -9.13 14.85
C ASP A 293 36.74 -10.46 14.45
N HIS A 294 37.34 -11.59 14.83
CA HIS A 294 36.77 -12.90 14.58
C HIS A 294 35.41 -13.10 15.28
N GLN A 295 35.24 -12.64 16.51
CA GLN A 295 33.96 -12.78 17.21
C GLN A 295 32.87 -11.93 16.54
N LEU A 296 33.14 -10.67 16.23
CA LEU A 296 32.14 -9.75 15.67
C LEU A 296 31.74 -10.15 14.24
N LYS A 297 32.69 -10.58 13.41
CA LYS A 297 32.40 -11.12 12.06
C LYS A 297 31.52 -12.38 12.10
N ASN A 298 31.56 -13.15 13.20
CA ASN A 298 30.71 -14.33 13.38
C ASN A 298 29.35 -14.03 14.05
N MET A 299 29.19 -12.91 14.76
CA MET A 299 27.94 -12.55 15.45
C MET A 299 26.81 -12.23 14.49
N LYS A 300 27.08 -11.39 13.48
CA LYS A 300 26.06 -10.96 12.52
C LYS A 300 26.65 -10.82 11.14
N ARG A 301 25.90 -11.30 10.14
CA ARG A 301 26.23 -11.07 8.72
C ARG A 301 25.85 -9.65 8.33
N THR A 302 26.83 -8.76 8.32
CA THR A 302 26.67 -7.33 8.06
C THR A 302 26.88 -6.95 6.59
N GLY A 303 27.42 -7.81 5.73
CA GLY A 303 27.71 -7.43 4.33
C GLY A 303 26.51 -6.93 3.51
N ILE A 304 25.29 -7.43 3.76
CA ILE A 304 24.07 -6.87 3.14
C ILE A 304 23.77 -5.49 3.73
N LEU A 305 23.92 -5.31 5.04
CA LEU A 305 23.74 -4.01 5.69
C LEU A 305 24.73 -2.98 5.13
N SER A 306 26.02 -3.34 5.05
CA SER A 306 27.06 -2.48 4.48
C SER A 306 26.73 -2.09 3.04
N GLY A 307 26.21 -3.02 2.23
CA GLY A 307 25.71 -2.71 0.88
C GLY A 307 24.44 -1.85 0.82
N ILE A 308 23.60 -1.87 1.85
CA ILE A 308 22.44 -0.96 1.94
C ILE A 308 22.88 0.46 2.29
N LEU A 309 23.90 0.56 3.15
CA LEU A 309 24.42 1.85 3.62
C LEU A 309 25.31 2.49 2.56
N LYS A 310 26.19 1.71 1.93
CA LYS A 310 26.99 2.13 0.80
C LYS A 310 26.08 2.19 -0.42
N ILE A 311 25.66 3.40 -0.79
CA ILE A 311 24.69 3.67 -1.88
C ILE A 311 25.07 2.97 -3.21
N ASN A 312 26.36 2.70 -3.42
CA ASN A 312 26.93 2.05 -4.60
C ASN A 312 27.16 0.55 -4.42
N GLU A 313 28.15 0.00 -5.13
CA GLU A 313 28.55 -1.40 -5.01
C GLU A 313 29.41 -1.61 -3.76
N TYR A 314 29.10 -2.67 -3.03
CA TYR A 314 29.91 -3.11 -1.90
C TYR A 314 30.40 -4.53 -2.15
N ILE A 315 31.71 -4.73 -2.08
CA ILE A 315 32.37 -6.01 -2.32
C ILE A 315 32.98 -6.46 -1.00
N PHE A 316 32.68 -7.67 -0.56
CA PHE A 316 33.18 -8.22 0.69
C PHE A 316 33.51 -9.72 0.58
N ARG A 317 34.38 -10.20 1.45
CA ARG A 317 34.81 -11.60 1.50
C ARG A 317 34.24 -12.26 2.75
N ASN A 318 33.76 -13.50 2.62
CA ASN A 318 33.35 -14.27 3.78
C ASN A 318 34.57 -14.93 4.44
N GLU A 319 34.89 -14.52 5.65
CA GLU A 319 36.04 -15.00 6.41
C GLU A 319 35.68 -16.05 7.47
N GLY A 320 34.38 -16.33 7.64
CA GLY A 320 33.90 -17.28 8.64
C GLY A 320 34.41 -18.72 8.43
N LEU A 321 34.37 -19.54 9.48
CA LEU A 321 34.93 -20.90 9.55
C LEU A 321 34.13 -21.98 8.78
N SER A 322 33.36 -21.59 7.76
CA SER A 322 32.52 -22.52 7.00
C SER A 322 33.20 -23.02 5.72
N SER A 323 32.61 -24.02 5.05
CA SER A 323 32.95 -24.42 3.67
C SER A 323 32.81 -23.27 2.65
N LYS A 324 32.25 -22.13 3.08
CA LYS A 324 32.04 -20.91 2.29
C LYS A 324 33.13 -19.85 2.54
N LYS A 325 34.18 -20.18 3.30
CA LYS A 325 35.33 -19.28 3.54
C LYS A 325 35.99 -18.90 2.22
N GLY A 326 36.38 -17.63 2.10
CA GLY A 326 37.02 -17.08 0.91
C GLY A 326 36.07 -16.75 -0.24
N ARG A 327 34.76 -17.00 -0.11
CA ARG A 327 33.78 -16.56 -1.11
C ARG A 327 33.71 -15.04 -1.14
N ILE A 328 33.71 -14.50 -2.35
CA ILE A 328 33.57 -13.07 -2.59
C ILE A 328 32.10 -12.80 -2.89
N TYR A 329 31.61 -11.69 -2.36
CA TYR A 329 30.25 -11.22 -2.54
C TYR A 329 30.27 -9.80 -3.07
N ILE A 330 29.33 -9.49 -3.94
CA ILE A 330 29.03 -8.12 -4.35
C ILE A 330 27.56 -7.84 -4.04
N THR A 331 27.30 -6.67 -3.50
CA THR A 331 25.95 -6.15 -3.32
C THR A 331 25.77 -4.83 -4.05
N ARG A 332 24.55 -4.60 -4.51
CA ARG A 332 24.16 -3.33 -5.12
C ARG A 332 22.69 -3.05 -4.86
N CYS A 333 22.41 -1.83 -4.42
CA CYS A 333 21.05 -1.35 -4.23
C CYS A 333 20.45 -0.82 -5.54
N PHE A 334 19.14 -0.99 -5.70
CA PHE A 334 18.36 -0.36 -6.75
C PHE A 334 16.91 -0.15 -6.30
N GLN A 335 16.19 0.72 -7.00
CA GLN A 335 14.78 0.96 -6.77
C GLN A 335 13.95 0.48 -7.95
N LEU A 336 12.78 -0.06 -7.62
CA LEU A 336 11.76 -0.42 -8.58
C LEU A 336 10.39 -0.24 -7.92
N ASN A 337 9.50 0.50 -8.58
CA ASN A 337 8.14 0.77 -8.11
C ASN A 337 8.06 1.26 -6.66
N ASN A 338 8.90 2.24 -6.31
CA ASN A 338 9.02 2.81 -4.96
C ASN A 338 9.41 1.79 -3.87
N GLN A 339 9.93 0.62 -4.25
CA GLN A 339 10.48 -0.37 -3.33
C GLN A 339 12.00 -0.44 -3.50
N ASN A 340 12.71 -0.56 -2.38
CA ASN A 340 14.16 -0.70 -2.39
C ASN A 340 14.55 -2.18 -2.41
N TYR A 341 15.46 -2.51 -3.31
CA TYR A 341 15.99 -3.85 -3.49
C TYR A 341 17.51 -3.82 -3.37
N ILE A 342 18.05 -4.94 -2.92
CA ILE A 342 19.48 -5.20 -2.92
C ILE A 342 19.71 -6.57 -3.52
N ILE A 343 20.58 -6.63 -4.53
CA ILE A 343 21.11 -7.89 -5.03
C ILE A 343 22.34 -8.29 -4.24
N LEU A 344 22.52 -9.59 -4.06
CA LEU A 344 23.72 -10.22 -3.50
C LEU A 344 24.17 -11.29 -4.47
N LEU A 345 25.33 -11.10 -5.09
CA LEU A 345 25.95 -12.10 -5.95
C LEU A 345 27.09 -12.78 -5.19
N SER A 346 27.19 -14.11 -5.30
CA SER A 346 28.38 -14.85 -4.86
C SER A 346 29.23 -15.14 -6.08
N ILE A 347 30.52 -14.83 -5.97
CA ILE A 347 31.46 -14.82 -7.09
C ILE A 347 32.55 -15.87 -6.85
N LEU A 348 33.09 -16.40 -7.95
CA LEU A 348 34.29 -17.23 -7.96
C LEU A 348 35.48 -16.50 -7.29
N PRO A 349 36.15 -17.08 -6.28
CA PRO A 349 37.26 -16.40 -5.59
C PRO A 349 38.45 -16.04 -6.48
N ASN A 350 38.75 -16.86 -7.51
CA ASN A 350 39.83 -16.61 -8.47
C ASN A 350 39.52 -15.47 -9.45
N ILE A 351 38.37 -14.80 -9.33
CA ILE A 351 38.05 -13.60 -10.11
C ILE A 351 39.08 -12.49 -9.88
N ILE A 352 39.72 -12.47 -8.70
CA ILE A 352 40.72 -11.48 -8.31
C ILE A 352 41.99 -11.55 -9.17
N ASP A 353 42.25 -12.72 -9.77
CA ASP A 353 43.42 -12.94 -10.63
C ASP A 353 43.23 -12.30 -12.02
N PHE A 354 42.02 -11.85 -12.35
CA PHE A 354 41.72 -11.21 -13.64
C PHE A 354 41.95 -9.70 -13.58
N PRO A 355 42.65 -9.10 -14.56
CA PRO A 355 42.76 -7.66 -14.66
C PRO A 355 41.37 -7.00 -14.75
N ASN A 356 41.18 -5.89 -14.05
CA ASN A 356 39.92 -5.12 -14.04
C ASN A 356 38.68 -5.92 -13.58
N TRP A 357 38.86 -6.96 -12.77
CA TRP A 357 37.75 -7.79 -12.29
C TRP A 357 36.63 -6.99 -11.62
N ARG A 358 36.97 -5.94 -10.86
CA ARG A 358 36.00 -5.02 -10.24
C ARG A 358 35.10 -4.36 -11.28
N LYS A 359 35.67 -3.87 -12.39
CA LYS A 359 34.92 -3.26 -13.50
C LYS A 359 34.01 -4.28 -14.18
N LEU A 360 34.50 -5.49 -14.40
CA LEU A 360 33.70 -6.59 -14.96
C LEU A 360 32.48 -6.90 -14.07
N LEU A 361 32.68 -7.04 -12.77
CA LEU A 361 31.60 -7.28 -11.82
C LEU A 361 30.61 -6.12 -11.79
N SER A 362 31.10 -4.89 -11.80
CA SER A 362 30.24 -3.70 -11.85
C SER A 362 29.33 -3.72 -13.09
N THR A 363 29.91 -3.98 -14.26
CA THR A 363 29.16 -4.09 -15.52
C THR A 363 28.11 -5.21 -15.44
N GLN A 364 28.50 -6.41 -14.98
CA GLN A 364 27.57 -7.54 -14.86
C GLN A 364 26.44 -7.27 -13.87
N THR A 365 26.74 -6.59 -12.77
CA THR A 365 25.77 -6.21 -11.74
C THR A 365 24.76 -5.19 -12.29
N LYS A 366 25.22 -4.20 -13.07
CA LYS A 366 24.35 -3.26 -13.79
C LYS A 366 23.47 -3.95 -14.82
N GLU A 367 24.03 -4.86 -15.63
CA GLU A 367 23.27 -5.66 -16.61
C GLU A 367 22.16 -6.49 -15.94
N LEU A 368 22.45 -7.12 -14.80
CA LEU A 368 21.45 -7.87 -14.05
C LEU A 368 20.29 -6.97 -13.61
N ILE A 369 20.61 -5.83 -12.97
CA ILE A 369 19.62 -4.88 -12.47
C ILE A 369 18.76 -4.35 -13.60
N GLN A 370 19.38 -3.94 -14.71
CA GLN A 370 18.63 -3.44 -15.87
C GLN A 370 17.66 -4.49 -16.38
N GLY A 371 18.12 -5.73 -16.57
CA GLY A 371 17.24 -6.81 -17.03
C GLY A 371 16.11 -7.15 -16.04
N LEU A 372 16.36 -7.03 -14.73
CA LEU A 372 15.30 -7.18 -13.71
C LEU A 372 14.26 -6.07 -13.82
N GLN A 373 14.69 -4.83 -14.02
CA GLN A 373 13.81 -3.68 -14.17
C GLN A 373 12.98 -3.80 -15.46
N ASP A 374 13.60 -4.22 -16.56
CA ASP A 374 12.93 -4.44 -17.85
C ASP A 374 11.87 -5.54 -17.72
N ASP A 375 12.24 -6.73 -17.23
CA ASP A 375 11.34 -7.88 -17.11
C ASP A 375 10.16 -7.59 -16.16
N LEU A 376 10.39 -6.84 -15.07
CA LEU A 376 9.32 -6.48 -14.14
C LEU A 376 8.43 -5.36 -14.69
N SER A 377 8.98 -4.38 -15.41
CA SER A 377 8.17 -3.30 -16.01
C SER A 377 7.11 -3.83 -16.97
N LEU A 378 7.41 -4.92 -17.70
CA LEU A 378 6.45 -5.59 -18.58
C LEU A 378 5.24 -6.13 -17.81
N ILE A 379 5.47 -6.77 -16.66
CA ILE A 379 4.38 -7.32 -15.81
C ILE A 379 3.45 -6.20 -15.33
N TYR A 380 3.99 -5.05 -14.92
CA TYR A 380 3.17 -3.97 -14.40
C TYR A 380 2.37 -3.26 -15.50
N ASN A 381 2.97 -3.07 -16.69
CA ASN A 381 2.28 -2.43 -17.82
C ASN A 381 1.11 -3.28 -18.35
N GLU A 382 1.25 -4.61 -18.36
CA GLU A 382 0.14 -5.52 -18.70
C GLU A 382 -1.04 -5.36 -17.72
N VAL A 383 -0.75 -5.27 -16.42
CA VAL A 383 -1.77 -5.13 -15.37
C VAL A 383 -2.48 -3.77 -15.41
N GLU A 384 -1.75 -2.68 -15.65
CA GLU A 384 -2.39 -1.37 -15.80
C GLU A 384 -3.30 -1.31 -17.02
N HIS A 385 -2.89 -1.94 -18.13
CA HIS A 385 -3.72 -2.02 -19.33
C HIS A 385 -5.02 -2.83 -19.07
N GLU A 386 -4.92 -3.96 -18.37
CA GLU A 386 -6.10 -4.75 -17.98
C GLU A 386 -7.04 -4.01 -17.02
N ARG A 387 -6.53 -3.15 -16.13
CA ARG A 387 -7.36 -2.35 -15.22
C ARG A 387 -8.10 -1.21 -15.89
N MET A 388 -7.60 -0.74 -17.03
CA MET A 388 -8.22 0.36 -17.80
C MET A 388 -9.27 -0.12 -18.80
N MET A 389 -9.31 -1.43 -19.10
CA MET A 389 -10.34 -2.07 -19.91
C MET A 389 -11.51 -2.54 -19.03
#